data_AF-A0A3N4JAJ4-F1
#
_entry.id   AF-A0A3N4JAJ4-F1
#
_cell.length_a   1.000
_cell.length_b   1.000
_cell.length_c   1.000
_cell.angle_alpha   90.00
_cell.angle_beta   90.00
_cell.angle_gamma   90.00
#
_symmetry.space_group_name_H-M   'P 1'
#
loop_
_entity.id
_entity.type
_entity.pdbx_description
1 polymer ?
#
loop_
_entity_poly.entity_id
_entity_poly.type
_entity_poly.pdbx_seq_one_letter_code
_entity_poly.pdbx_strand_id
1 'polypeptide(L)'
;MVKANAKAMADLGLAAAGYECVVPDCGWSAKERTAEGEITWNETFCPSGYPASADYVHGLNLKFGIHSGARTYQCHPEGGNYLIQASLGMMRFARPKLIDTVRGHEQSDAETFAEWGGVYLK
;
A
#
# COMPACT_ATOMS: atom_id res chain seq x y z
N MET A 1 -13.41 -0.19 -0.36
CA MET A 1 -13.34 -1.68 -0.41
C MET A 1 -12.79 -2.28 0.88
N VAL A 2 -11.65 -1.81 1.41
CA VAL A 2 -11.03 -2.33 2.67
C VAL A 2 -12.01 -2.41 3.84
N LYS A 3 -12.70 -1.31 4.17
CA LYS A 3 -13.64 -1.26 5.30
C LYS A 3 -14.78 -2.29 5.17
N ALA A 4 -15.33 -2.45 3.97
CA ALA A 4 -16.40 -3.41 3.71
C ALA A 4 -15.93 -4.86 3.92
N ASN A 5 -14.74 -5.21 3.42
CA ASN A 5 -14.17 -6.54 3.60
C ASN A 5 -13.81 -6.82 5.06
N ALA A 6 -13.23 -5.84 5.76
CA ALA A 6 -12.93 -5.96 7.19
C ALA A 6 -14.19 -6.20 8.02
N LYS A 7 -15.27 -5.45 7.73
CA LYS A 7 -16.57 -5.66 8.38
C LYS A 7 -17.10 -7.07 8.10
N ALA A 8 -17.05 -7.52 6.85
CA ALA A 8 -17.51 -8.86 6.49
C ALA A 8 -16.70 -9.95 7.20
N MET A 9 -15.38 -9.79 7.37
CA MET A 9 -14.56 -10.72 8.13
C MET A 9 -14.98 -10.81 9.60
N ALA A 10 -15.31 -9.67 10.22
CA ALA A 10 -15.82 -9.64 11.58
C ALA A 10 -17.22 -10.26 11.68
N ASP A 11 -18.14 -9.86 10.81
CA ASP A 11 -19.54 -10.33 10.80
C ASP A 11 -19.64 -11.84 10.55
N LEU A 12 -18.79 -12.39 9.67
CA LEU A 12 -18.75 -13.81 9.34
C LEU A 12 -17.97 -14.66 10.36
N GLY A 13 -17.44 -14.05 11.42
CA GLY A 13 -16.68 -14.76 12.45
C GLY A 13 -15.29 -15.22 11.99
N LEU A 14 -14.78 -14.72 10.87
CA LEU A 14 -13.44 -15.08 10.38
C LEU A 14 -12.36 -14.58 11.35
N ALA A 15 -12.56 -13.42 11.97
CA ALA A 15 -11.69 -12.93 13.05
C ALA A 15 -11.59 -13.94 14.20
N ALA A 16 -12.72 -14.52 14.63
CA ALA A 16 -12.76 -15.54 15.68
C ALA A 16 -12.13 -16.87 15.24
N ALA A 17 -12.14 -17.17 13.93
CA ALA A 17 -11.45 -18.32 13.35
C ALA A 17 -9.93 -18.12 13.17
N GLY A 18 -9.39 -16.95 13.53
CA GLY A 18 -7.95 -16.64 13.48
C GLY A 18 -7.50 -15.83 12.26
N TYR A 19 -8.42 -15.36 11.42
CA TYR A 19 -8.07 -14.45 10.33
C TYR A 19 -7.88 -13.04 10.86
N GLU A 20 -6.64 -12.56 10.85
CA GLU A 20 -6.29 -11.32 11.53
C GLU A 20 -5.98 -10.14 10.59
N CYS A 21 -5.50 -10.36 9.38
CA CYS A 21 -4.97 -9.28 8.54
C CYS A 21 -5.91 -8.89 7.38
N VAL A 22 -6.05 -7.58 7.16
CA VAL A 22 -6.67 -7.01 5.96
C VAL A 22 -5.62 -6.18 5.23
N VAL A 23 -5.23 -6.64 4.04
CA VAL A 23 -4.14 -6.05 3.24
C VAL A 23 -4.67 -5.74 1.83
N PRO A 24 -4.75 -4.46 1.41
CA PRO A 24 -4.99 -4.13 0.03
C PRO A 24 -3.76 -4.51 -0.81
N ASP A 25 -4.00 -5.23 -1.89
CA ASP A 25 -2.95 -5.71 -2.79
C ASP A 25 -2.65 -4.66 -3.89
N CYS A 26 -1.96 -5.07 -4.96
CA CYS A 26 -1.53 -4.22 -6.05
C CYS A 26 -2.63 -3.28 -6.58
N GLY A 27 -2.29 -2.02 -6.81
CA GLY A 27 -3.22 -1.02 -7.36
C GLY A 27 -3.87 -0.09 -6.33
N TRP A 28 -3.51 -0.21 -5.05
CA TRP A 28 -4.03 0.63 -3.97
C TRP A 28 -3.51 2.08 -4.01
N SER A 29 -2.26 2.26 -4.45
CA SER A 29 -1.57 3.54 -4.39
C SER A 29 -1.93 4.46 -5.55
N ALA A 30 -1.63 5.74 -5.40
CA ALA A 30 -1.56 6.66 -6.52
C ALA A 30 -0.49 6.18 -7.52
N LYS A 31 -0.62 6.63 -8.77
CA LYS A 31 0.32 6.27 -9.84
C LYS A 31 1.70 6.90 -9.60
N GLU A 32 1.69 8.15 -9.17
CA GLU A 32 2.88 8.96 -8.94
C GLU A 32 2.98 9.31 -7.46
N ARG A 33 4.22 9.40 -6.97
CA ARG A 33 4.55 10.02 -5.68
C ARG A 33 4.21 11.52 -5.69
N THR A 34 4.12 12.12 -4.51
CA THR A 34 3.98 13.57 -4.38
C THR A 34 5.24 14.29 -4.86
N ALA A 35 5.21 15.63 -4.94
CA ALA A 35 6.39 16.42 -5.32
C ALA A 35 7.57 16.24 -4.34
N GLU A 36 7.27 15.83 -3.11
CA GLU A 36 8.21 15.56 -2.03
C GLU A 36 8.76 14.11 -2.06
N GLY A 37 8.24 13.25 -2.96
CA GLY A 37 8.65 11.85 -3.09
C GLY A 37 7.84 10.87 -2.24
N GLU A 38 6.77 11.32 -1.59
CA GLU A 38 5.95 10.49 -0.71
C GLU A 38 4.97 9.60 -1.48
N ILE A 39 4.81 8.36 -1.04
CA ILE A 39 3.78 7.47 -1.58
C ILE A 39 2.41 7.83 -1.00
N THR A 40 1.40 7.88 -1.85
CA THR A 40 0.01 8.19 -1.44
C THR A 40 -0.97 7.21 -2.05
N TRP A 41 -2.26 7.33 -1.70
CA TRP A 41 -3.32 6.44 -2.16
C TRP A 41 -4.07 6.98 -3.37
N ASN A 42 -4.76 6.06 -4.07
CA ASN A 42 -5.73 6.46 -5.06
C ASN A 42 -7.04 6.89 -4.37
N GLU A 43 -7.31 8.20 -4.32
CA GLU A 43 -8.51 8.77 -3.72
C GLU A 43 -9.82 8.30 -4.34
N THR A 44 -9.80 7.85 -5.60
CA THR A 44 -11.00 7.26 -6.23
C THR A 44 -11.34 5.91 -5.60
N PHE A 45 -10.33 5.12 -5.22
CA PHE A 45 -10.52 3.80 -4.60
C PHE A 45 -10.67 3.88 -3.08
N CYS A 46 -10.01 4.84 -2.45
CA CYS A 46 -10.03 5.06 -1.01
C CYS A 46 -10.21 6.56 -0.69
N PRO A 47 -11.43 7.11 -0.84
CA PRO A 47 -11.66 8.55 -0.64
C PRO A 47 -11.47 9.00 0.81
N SER A 48 -11.60 8.09 1.78
CA SER A 48 -11.30 8.38 3.19
C SER A 48 -9.83 8.22 3.56
N GLY A 49 -8.98 7.79 2.62
CA GLY A 49 -7.59 7.45 2.87
C GLY A 49 -7.37 6.17 3.68
N TYR A 50 -6.12 5.68 3.67
CA TYR A 50 -5.72 4.50 4.42
C TYR A 50 -5.63 4.69 5.94
N PRO A 51 -5.27 5.86 6.49
CA PRO A 51 -5.36 6.09 7.95
C PRO A 51 -6.75 5.80 8.51
N ALA A 52 -7.79 6.38 7.89
CA ALA A 52 -9.16 6.14 8.33
C ALA A 52 -9.63 4.70 8.07
N SER A 53 -8.99 3.97 7.14
CA SER A 53 -9.22 2.54 6.96
C SER A 53 -8.53 1.71 8.04
N ALA A 54 -7.30 2.04 8.41
CA ALA A 54 -6.58 1.37 9.48
C ALA A 54 -7.31 1.52 10.81
N ASP A 55 -7.72 2.74 11.18
CA ASP A 55 -8.51 2.99 12.40
C ASP A 55 -9.78 2.13 12.46
N TYR A 56 -10.49 2.04 11.33
CA TYR A 56 -11.69 1.22 11.22
C TYR A 56 -11.39 -0.28 11.37
N VAL A 57 -10.33 -0.77 10.73
CA VAL A 57 -9.88 -2.17 10.80
C VAL A 57 -9.46 -2.53 12.22
N HIS A 58 -8.69 -1.68 12.88
CA HIS A 58 -8.28 -1.85 14.28
C HIS A 58 -9.49 -1.85 15.23
N GLY A 59 -10.51 -1.02 14.97
CA GLY A 59 -11.75 -1.03 15.74
C GLY A 59 -12.54 -2.35 15.66
N LEU A 60 -12.25 -3.20 14.68
CA LEU A 60 -12.81 -4.54 14.53
C LEU A 60 -11.91 -5.65 15.11
N ASN A 61 -10.85 -5.28 15.85
CA ASN A 61 -9.79 -6.19 16.33
C ASN A 61 -9.07 -6.95 15.19
N LEU A 62 -9.01 -6.35 14.01
CA LEU A 62 -8.24 -6.83 12.87
C LEU A 62 -6.97 -5.98 12.71
N LYS A 63 -5.95 -6.54 12.07
CA LYS A 63 -4.68 -5.89 11.71
C LYS A 63 -4.78 -5.30 10.31
N PHE A 64 -4.39 -4.05 10.17
CA PHE A 64 -4.25 -3.43 8.85
C PHE A 64 -2.84 -3.63 8.29
N GLY A 65 -2.74 -3.96 7.01
CA GLY A 65 -1.45 -4.00 6.32
C GLY A 65 -1.49 -3.29 4.97
N ILE A 66 -0.32 -3.18 4.35
CA ILE A 66 -0.10 -2.58 3.04
C ILE A 66 0.74 -3.53 2.18
N HIS A 67 0.54 -3.49 0.85
CA HIS A 67 1.41 -4.17 -0.10
C HIS A 67 2.42 -3.20 -0.73
N SER A 68 3.68 -3.59 -0.91
CA SER A 68 4.63 -2.88 -1.75
C SER A 68 5.47 -3.85 -2.59
N GLY A 69 6.29 -3.32 -3.49
CA GLY A 69 7.17 -4.09 -4.36
C GLY A 69 8.64 -4.00 -3.97
N ALA A 70 9.36 -5.12 -4.07
CA ALA A 70 10.82 -5.15 -4.02
C ALA A 70 11.46 -4.78 -5.38
N ARG A 71 10.84 -3.86 -6.12
CA ARG A 71 11.31 -3.27 -7.38
C ARG A 71 10.79 -1.82 -7.44
N THR A 72 11.13 -1.09 -8.50
CA THR A 72 10.62 0.27 -8.73
C THR A 72 9.11 0.33 -8.95
N TYR A 73 8.50 -0.79 -9.35
CA TYR A 73 7.06 -0.85 -9.63
C TYR A 73 6.42 -2.08 -9.01
N GLN A 74 5.16 -1.94 -8.60
CA GLN A 74 4.34 -3.04 -8.11
C GLN A 74 3.98 -4.02 -9.23
N CYS A 75 3.61 -5.25 -8.86
CA CYS A 75 3.08 -6.22 -9.80
C CYS A 75 1.71 -5.73 -10.31
N HIS A 76 1.45 -5.70 -11.61
CA HIS A 76 0.12 -5.40 -12.11
C HIS A 76 -0.22 -6.33 -13.29
N PRO A 77 -1.41 -6.96 -13.32
CA PRO A 77 -1.72 -8.03 -14.26
C PRO A 77 -1.95 -7.59 -15.71
N GLU A 78 -1.96 -6.29 -16.00
CA GLU A 78 -2.12 -5.81 -17.38
C GLU A 78 -0.77 -5.40 -17.98
N GLY A 79 -0.36 -6.14 -19.01
CA GLY A 79 0.91 -6.01 -19.75
C GLY A 79 1.10 -4.73 -20.56
N GLY A 80 0.69 -3.58 -20.01
CA GLY A 80 0.91 -2.27 -20.61
C GLY A 80 1.11 -1.22 -19.52
N ASN A 81 2.34 -0.70 -19.41
CA ASN A 81 2.71 0.65 -18.94
C ASN A 81 2.01 1.27 -17.71
N TYR A 82 1.28 0.53 -16.88
CA TYR A 82 0.76 1.01 -15.59
C TYR A 82 1.80 0.78 -14.51
N LEU A 83 2.82 1.62 -14.58
CA LEU A 83 3.97 1.63 -13.69
C LEU A 83 3.57 2.29 -12.36
N ILE A 84 2.93 1.53 -11.46
CA ILE A 84 2.63 2.00 -10.10
C ILE A 84 3.89 1.88 -9.27
N GLN A 85 4.38 3.00 -8.72
CA GLN A 85 5.63 3.03 -7.98
C GLN A 85 5.58 2.13 -6.73
N ALA A 86 6.68 1.42 -6.49
CA ALA A 86 6.92 0.63 -5.30
C ALA A 86 8.09 1.22 -4.49
N SER A 87 8.41 0.61 -3.34
CA SER A 87 9.35 1.18 -2.38
C SER A 87 10.82 1.01 -2.77
N LEU A 88 11.18 -0.07 -3.49
CA LEU A 88 12.58 -0.32 -3.83
C LEU A 88 13.05 0.56 -5.01
N GLY A 89 14.17 1.25 -4.80
CA GLY A 89 14.86 1.97 -5.85
C GLY A 89 15.46 1.05 -6.91
N MET A 90 15.84 1.62 -8.04
CA MET A 90 16.50 0.89 -9.11
C MET A 90 18.02 0.84 -8.87
N MET A 91 18.62 -0.35 -8.96
CA MET A 91 20.08 -0.50 -8.90
C MET A 91 20.72 0.04 -10.18
N ARG A 92 21.07 1.33 -10.22
CA ARG A 92 21.98 2.12 -11.11
C ARG A 92 22.13 1.78 -12.62
N PHE A 93 21.41 0.83 -13.20
CA PHE A 93 21.69 0.27 -14.53
C PHE A 93 20.59 0.45 -15.58
N ALA A 94 19.52 1.19 -15.30
CA ALA A 94 18.51 1.49 -16.32
C ALA A 94 18.07 2.95 -16.30
N ARG A 95 18.24 3.55 -17.48
CA ARG A 95 17.60 4.77 -18.01
C ARG A 95 17.98 6.09 -17.33
N PRO A 96 18.78 6.95 -18.01
CA PRO A 96 19.23 8.26 -17.50
C PRO A 96 18.15 9.33 -17.26
N LYS A 97 16.86 9.03 -17.42
CA LYS A 97 15.79 10.05 -17.42
C LYS A 97 14.80 10.00 -16.23
N LEU A 98 14.91 9.04 -15.31
CA LEU A 98 14.18 9.09 -14.03
C LEU A 98 15.18 9.38 -12.91
N ILE A 99 15.25 10.64 -12.52
CA ILE A 99 16.27 11.16 -11.61
C ILE A 99 16.02 10.77 -10.14
N ASP A 100 14.83 10.26 -9.82
CA ASP A 100 14.44 9.89 -8.44
C ASP A 100 14.56 8.39 -8.15
N THR A 101 14.51 7.52 -9.17
CA THR A 101 14.62 6.06 -8.99
C THR A 101 16.01 5.55 -8.57
N VAL A 102 17.00 6.42 -8.36
CA VAL A 102 18.38 6.03 -8.03
C VAL A 102 18.58 5.82 -6.52
N ARG A 103 17.76 6.44 -5.67
CA ARG A 103 17.62 6.10 -4.25
C ARG A 103 16.29 5.38 -4.06
N GLY A 104 16.27 4.36 -3.22
CA GLY A 104 15.02 3.75 -2.80
C GLY A 104 14.30 4.61 -1.77
N HIS A 105 13.00 4.34 -1.61
CA HIS A 105 12.12 5.01 -0.66
C HIS A 105 11.71 4.02 0.45
N GLU A 106 12.49 2.98 0.70
CA GLU A 106 12.10 1.88 1.58
C GLU A 106 11.88 2.37 3.01
N GLN A 107 12.76 3.25 3.49
CA GLN A 107 12.65 3.80 4.83
C GLN A 107 11.49 4.80 4.92
N SER A 108 11.40 5.78 4.03
CA SER A 108 10.31 6.76 4.05
C SER A 108 8.95 6.10 3.88
N ASP A 109 8.81 5.16 2.94
CA ASP A 109 7.56 4.45 2.73
C ASP A 109 7.18 3.61 3.96
N ALA A 110 8.13 2.93 4.61
CA ALA A 110 7.85 2.19 5.84
C ALA A 110 7.38 3.10 6.98
N GLU A 111 7.97 4.30 7.10
CA GLU A 111 7.55 5.34 8.04
C GLU A 111 6.12 5.80 7.71
N THR A 112 5.82 6.14 6.44
CA THR A 112 4.47 6.50 5.97
C THR A 112 3.45 5.40 6.28
N PHE A 113 3.78 4.14 6.02
CA PHE A 113 2.87 3.02 6.26
C PHE A 113 2.59 2.84 7.75
N ALA A 114 3.61 2.98 8.60
CA ALA A 114 3.45 2.93 10.04
C ALA A 114 2.59 4.10 10.56
N GLU A 115 2.80 5.31 10.03
CA GLU A 115 2.00 6.49 10.35
C GLU A 115 0.52 6.32 9.99
N TRP A 116 0.23 5.62 8.88
CA TRP A 116 -1.14 5.27 8.52
C TRP A 116 -1.75 4.16 9.38
N GLY A 117 -1.01 3.60 10.34
CA GLY A 117 -1.45 2.49 11.19
C GLY A 117 -1.25 1.12 10.55
N GLY A 118 -0.41 0.99 9.52
CA GLY A 118 0.00 -0.31 9.00
C GLY A 118 0.84 -1.09 10.01
N VAL A 119 0.44 -2.32 10.32
CA VAL A 119 1.18 -3.24 11.20
C VAL A 119 1.73 -4.47 10.47
N TYR A 120 1.50 -4.54 9.15
CA TYR A 120 1.95 -5.61 8.28
C TYR A 120 2.29 -5.07 6.89
N LEU A 121 3.42 -5.50 6.32
CA LEU A 121 3.85 -5.15 4.96
C LEU A 121 4.01 -6.44 4.14
N LYS A 122 3.39 -6.48 2.97
CA LYS A 122 3.48 -7.57 1.99
C LYS A 122 4.34 -7.19 0.80
#